data_AF-A0A257NVI1-F1
#
_entry.id   AF-A0A257NVI1-F1
#
_cell.length_a   1.000
_cell.length_b   1.000
_cell.length_c   1.000
_cell.angle_alpha   90.00
_cell.angle_beta   90.00
_cell.angle_gamma   90.00
#
_symmetry.space_group_name_H-M   'P 1'
#
loop_
_entity.id
_entity.type
_entity.pdbx_description
1 polymer ?
#
loop_
_entity_poly.entity_id
_entity_poly.type
_entity_poly.pdbx_seq_one_letter_code
_entity_poly.pdbx_strand_id
1 'polypeptide(L)' 'IGVPMYSNAAGMVPILQALVAKGAAIGSALAFMMAVTALSLPEFLILRKVMKVKLIVIFASVVAVGIMLVGYVFNAVIH' A
#
# COMPACT_ATOMS: atom_id res chain seq x y z
N ILE A 1 8.11 24.79 5.36
CA ILE A 1 7.00 24.11 4.64
C ILE A 1 7.53 22.76 4.20
N GLY A 2 7.49 21.79 5.11
CA GLY A 2 7.93 20.43 4.82
C GLY A 2 6.92 19.84 3.87
N VAL A 3 7.30 19.71 2.60
CA VAL A 3 6.56 18.84 1.69
C VAL A 3 6.49 17.49 2.42
N PRO A 4 5.31 16.90 2.62
CA PRO A 4 5.17 15.57 3.22
C PRO A 4 5.79 14.58 2.22
N MET A 5 7.12 14.49 2.22
CA MET A 5 7.88 13.78 1.20
C MET A 5 7.73 12.30 1.49
N TYR A 6 6.74 11.73 0.81
CA TYR A 6 6.33 10.33 0.77
C TYR A 6 5.59 9.88 2.03
N SER A 7 4.45 9.24 1.84
CA SER A 7 3.81 8.41 2.85
C SER A 7 4.76 7.27 3.22
N ASN A 8 5.74 7.57 4.06
CA ASN A 8 6.66 6.60 4.63
C ASN A 8 5.82 5.59 5.42
N ALA A 9 6.15 4.30 5.30
CA ALA A 9 5.56 3.23 6.10
C ALA A 9 5.44 3.60 7.59
N ALA A 10 6.42 4.36 8.14
CA ALA A 10 6.38 4.87 9.51
C ALA A 10 5.14 5.73 9.83
N GLY A 11 4.64 6.53 8.88
CA GLY A 11 3.44 7.36 9.05
C GLY A 11 2.13 6.56 8.96
N MET A 12 2.16 5.35 8.40
CA MET A 12 1.00 4.47 8.32
C MET A 12 0.84 3.55 9.54
N VAL A 13 1.89 3.38 10.35
CA VAL A 13 1.83 2.55 11.56
C VAL A 13 0.70 2.95 12.53
N PRO A 14 0.48 4.25 12.85
CA PRO A 14 -0.62 4.63 13.74
C PRO A 14 -2.00 4.33 13.16
N ILE A 15 -2.15 4.46 11.83
CA ILE A 15 -3.40 4.18 11.12
C ILE A 15 -3.68 2.68 11.12
N LEU A 16 -2.64 1.87 10.88
CA LEU A 16 -2.72 0.41 10.98
C LEU A 16 -3.14 -0.02 12.40
N GLN A 17 -2.51 0.52 13.44
CA GLN A 17 -2.87 0.22 14.82
C GLN A 17 -4.31 0.60 15.14
N ALA A 18 -4.77 1.77 14.68
CA ALA A 18 -6.14 2.20 14.86
C ALA A 18 -7.15 1.30 14.12
N LEU A 19 -6.82 0.81 12.92
CA LEU A 19 -7.66 -0.13 12.17
C LEU A 19 -7.76 -1.48 12.88
N VAL A 20 -6.65 -2.04 13.33
CA VAL A 20 -6.64 -3.31 14.08
C VAL A 20 -7.39 -3.15 15.41
N ALA A 21 -7.21 -2.04 16.12
CA ALA A 21 -7.96 -1.76 17.36
C ALA A 21 -9.47 -1.65 17.14
N LYS A 22 -9.92 -1.28 15.93
CA LYS A 22 -11.33 -1.27 15.53
C LYS A 22 -11.85 -2.62 15.02
N GLY A 23 -11.05 -3.68 15.13
CA GLY A 23 -11.44 -5.04 14.73
C GLY A 23 -11.20 -5.36 13.25
N ALA A 24 -10.44 -4.55 12.52
CA ALA A 24 -10.00 -4.95 11.18
C ALA A 24 -9.04 -6.14 11.27
N ALA A 25 -9.20 -7.12 10.38
CA ALA A 25 -8.26 -8.23 10.27
C ALA A 25 -6.83 -7.71 10.04
N ILE A 26 -5.86 -8.29 10.75
CA ILE A 26 -4.45 -7.85 10.71
C ILE A 26 -3.93 -7.91 9.26
N GLY A 27 -4.24 -8.97 8.52
CA GLY A 27 -3.88 -9.11 7.11
C GLY A 27 -4.44 -8.00 6.22
N SER A 28 -5.69 -7.60 6.43
CA SER A 28 -6.32 -6.49 5.69
C SER A 28 -5.74 -5.13 6.06
N ALA A 29 -5.41 -4.90 7.33
CA ALA A 29 -4.77 -3.66 7.78
C ALA A 29 -3.34 -3.53 7.22
N LEU A 30 -2.59 -4.64 7.16
CA LEU A 30 -1.28 -4.69 6.51
C LEU A 30 -1.37 -4.46 4.99
N ALA A 31 -2.34 -5.10 4.32
CA ALA A 31 -2.62 -4.87 2.90
C ALA A 31 -2.93 -3.40 2.59
N PHE A 32 -3.73 -2.75 3.44
CA PHE A 32 -4.02 -1.33 3.33
C PHE A 32 -2.74 -0.48 3.44
N MET A 33 -1.92 -0.72 4.47
CA MET A 33 -0.66 0.01 4.63
C MET A 33 0.25 -0.15 3.41
N MET A 34 0.44 -1.39 2.93
CA MET A 34 1.27 -1.67 1.75
C MET A 34 0.74 -0.96 0.50
N ALA A 35 -0.58 -0.97 0.28
CA ALA A 35 -1.20 -0.32 -0.87
C ALA A 35 -0.95 1.19 -0.88
N VAL A 36 -1.13 1.85 0.26
CA VAL A 36 -0.90 3.30 0.36
C VAL A 36 0.57 3.65 0.15
N THR A 37 1.49 2.82 0.65
CA THR A 37 2.93 3.03 0.45
C THR A 37 3.41 2.70 -0.96
N ALA A 38 2.77 1.77 -1.67
CA ALA A 38 3.27 1.29 -2.97
C ALA A 38 2.58 1.94 -4.18
N LEU A 39 1.34 2.40 -4.02
CA LEU A 39 0.48 2.90 -5.11
C LEU A 39 0.08 4.37 -4.88
N SER A 40 1.00 5.15 -4.32
CA SER A 40 0.82 6.57 -4.05
C SER A 40 0.73 7.43 -5.32
N LEU A 41 -0.03 8.53 -5.24
CA LEU A 41 -0.06 9.57 -6.28
C LEU A 41 1.33 10.11 -6.65
N PRO A 42 2.21 10.50 -5.69
CA PRO A 42 3.56 10.97 -6.03
C PRO A 42 4.37 9.92 -6.80
N GLU A 43 4.29 8.65 -6.44
CA GLU A 43 4.96 7.54 -7.13
C GLU A 43 4.51 7.44 -8.58
N PHE A 44 3.20 7.56 -8.86
CA PHE A 44 2.70 7.57 -10.23
C PHE A 44 3.19 8.79 -11.04
N LEU A 45 3.27 9.96 -10.40
CA LEU A 45 3.81 11.17 -11.01
C LEU A 45 5.29 11.02 -11.37
N ILE A 46 6.07 10.37 -10.51
CA ILE A 46 7.51 10.10 -10.73
C ILE A 46 7.69 9.04 -11.82
N LEU A 47 6.97 7.91 -11.73
CA LEU A 47 7.00 6.84 -12.73
C LEU A 47 6.60 7.34 -14.11
N ARG A 48 5.64 8.28 -14.21
CA ARG A 48 5.24 8.89 -15.50
C ARG A 48 6.35 9.66 -16.19
N LYS A 49 7.37 10.13 -15.47
CA LYS A 49 8.55 10.78 -16.08
C LYS A 49 9.53 9.80 -16.72
N VAL A 50 9.52 8.53 -16.29
CA VAL A 50 10.51 7.51 -16.71
C VAL A 50 9.88 6.32 -17.46
N MET A 51 8.56 6.12 -17.36
CA MET A 51 7.85 4.97 -17.93
C MET A 51 6.60 5.41 -18.73
N LYS A 52 6.26 4.64 -19.77
CA LYS A 52 5.00 4.81 -20.52
C LYS A 52 3.82 4.47 -19.60
N VAL A 53 2.70 5.18 -19.75
CA VAL A 53 1.47 4.95 -18.96
C VAL A 53 1.03 3.48 -18.98
N LYS A 54 1.17 2.78 -20.11
CA LYS A 54 0.89 1.34 -20.22
C LYS A 54 1.68 0.49 -19.23
N LEU A 55 2.97 0.79 -19.01
CA LEU A 55 3.81 0.06 -18.06
C LEU A 55 3.45 0.38 -16.61
N ILE A 56 3.01 1.60 -16.34
CA ILE A 56 2.57 2.02 -15.00
C ILE A 56 1.29 1.26 -14.60
N VAL A 57 0.35 1.09 -15.53
CA VAL A 57 -0.87 0.31 -15.28
C VAL A 57 -0.53 -1.15 -15.01
N ILE A 58 0.41 -1.74 -15.76
CA ILE A 58 0.87 -3.11 -15.54
C ILE A 58 1.55 -3.23 -14.17
N PHE A 59 2.45 -2.31 -13.82
CA PHE A 59 3.09 -2.27 -12.51
C PHE A 59 2.06 -2.19 -11.39
N ALA A 60 1.12 -1.25 -11.48
CA ALA A 60 0.10 -1.03 -10.46
C ALA A 60 -0.77 -2.27 -10.23
N SER A 61 -1.18 -2.93 -11.32
CA SER A 61 -1.99 -4.14 -11.25
C SER A 61 -1.24 -5.31 -10.65
N VAL A 62 0.01 -5.56 -11.06
CA VAL A 62 0.84 -6.63 -10.48
C VAL A 62 1.07 -6.40 -8.99
N VAL A 63 1.41 -5.18 -8.59
CA VAL A 63 1.61 -4.80 -7.18
C VAL A 63 0.32 -4.96 -6.38
N ALA A 64 -0.81 -4.46 -6.90
CA ALA A 64 -2.10 -4.59 -6.23
C ALA A 64 -2.49 -6.07 -6.02
N VAL A 65 -2.27 -6.93 -7.01
CA VAL A 65 -2.52 -8.37 -6.89
C VAL A 65 -1.62 -9.00 -5.82
N GLY A 66 -0.33 -8.66 -5.82
CA GLY A 66 0.61 -9.13 -4.79
C GLY A 66 0.17 -8.73 -3.38
N ILE A 67 -0.25 -7.48 -3.20
CA ILE A 67 -0.72 -6.96 -1.89
C ILE A 67 -1.98 -7.69 -1.43
N MET A 68 -2.95 -7.91 -2.33
CA MET A 68 -4.16 -8.66 -2.01
C MET A 68 -3.82 -10.09 -1.59
N LEU A 69 -2.95 -10.79 -2.34
CA LEU A 69 -2.52 -12.15 -2.02
C LEU A 69 -1.86 -12.21 -0.63
N VAL A 70 -0.93 -11.30 -0.34
CA VAL A 70 -0.29 -11.24 0.98
C VAL A 70 -1.32 -10.98 2.08
N GLY A 71 -2.25 -10.05 1.87
CA GLY A 71 -3.32 -9.77 2.83
C GLY A 71 -4.20 -10.98 3.13
N TYR A 72 -4.60 -11.72 2.09
CA TYR A 72 -5.38 -12.95 2.25
C TYR A 72 -4.59 -14.05 2.95
N VAL A 73 -3.33 -14.25 2.59
CA VAL A 73 -2.46 -15.24 3.24
C VAL A 73 -2.28 -14.91 4.72
N PHE A 74 -2.02 -13.66 5.07
CA PHE A 74 -1.90 -13.24 6.47
C PHE A 74 -3.21 -13.46 7.25
N ASN A 75 -4.35 -13.15 6.65
CA ASN A 75 -5.65 -13.39 7.28
C ASN A 75 -5.94 -14.89 7.47
N ALA A 76 -5.50 -15.72 6.53
CA ALA A 76 -5.67 -17.17 6.62
C ALA A 76 -4.74 -17.82 7.66
N VAL A 77 -3.51 -17.33 7.81
CA VAL A 77 -2.49 -17.90 8.71
C VAL A 77 -2.64 -17.40 10.15
N ILE A 78 -2.93 -16.12 10.33
CA ILE A 78 -2.88 -15.47 11.66
C ILE A 78 -4.23 -15.44 12.37
N HIS A 79 -5.32 -15.80 11.68
CA HIS A 79 -6.72 -15.80 12.14
C HIS A 79 -7.10 -14.65 13.09
#